data_AF-A0A397AUV3-F1
#
_entry.id   AF-A0A397AUV3-F1
#
_cell.length_a   1.000
_cell.length_b   1.000
_cell.length_c   1.000
_cell.angle_alpha   90.00
_cell.angle_beta   90.00
_cell.angle_gamma   90.00
#
_symmetry.space_group_name_H-M   'P 1'
#
loop_
_entity.id
_entity.type
_entity.pdbx_description
1 polymer ?
#
loop_
_entity_poly.entity_id
_entity_poly.type
_entity_poly.pdbx_seq_one_letter_code
_entity_poly.pdbx_strand_id
1 'polypeptide(L)'
;MEDLVRCSDVVYAAQRSQGYEMSRCGTFLSALAVHEREDQPMSHLVGNAGEVFEAVSNLYQDELDKLLALYVSNIRYLAGKVGAVKTVLTNREQAILEVHQASATMHRNKERFAAARASSGAAASAMIAEQKMVSVRSAEDRMNLAKEQVDFIATSLKVEAKRLYLGKTEELKQSLMALATTNSEYHTTVRG
;
A
#
# COMPACT_ATOMS: atom_id res chain seq x y z
N MET A 1 2.58 3.24 7.14
CA MET A 1 2.39 3.30 5.67
C MET A 1 1.00 3.80 5.34
N GLU A 2 -0.04 3.26 5.99
CA GLU A 2 -1.38 3.85 5.98
C GLU A 2 -1.39 5.33 6.39
N ASP A 3 -0.62 5.71 7.42
CA ASP A 3 -0.50 7.13 7.82
C ASP A 3 0.08 8.03 6.72
N LEU A 4 1.01 7.51 5.93
CA LEU A 4 1.63 8.27 4.84
C LEU A 4 0.64 8.49 3.70
N VAL A 5 -0.08 7.44 3.30
CA VAL A 5 -1.14 7.51 2.28
C VAL A 5 -2.25 8.46 2.73
N ARG A 6 -2.72 8.29 3.97
CA ARG A 6 -3.74 9.16 4.57
C ARG A 6 -3.28 10.62 4.59
N CYS A 7 -2.05 10.89 5.02
CA CYS A 7 -1.50 12.24 5.02
C CYS A 7 -1.45 12.83 3.60
N SER A 8 -0.94 12.08 2.62
CA SER A 8 -0.88 12.56 1.23
C SER A 8 -2.26 12.84 0.64
N ASP A 9 -3.26 12.01 0.98
CA ASP A 9 -4.62 12.16 0.49
C ASP A 9 -5.31 13.38 1.10
N VAL A 10 -5.16 13.58 2.41
CA VAL A 10 -5.73 14.73 3.13
C VAL A 10 -5.13 16.04 2.62
N VAL A 11 -3.80 16.10 2.49
CA VAL A 11 -3.12 17.30 1.99
C VAL A 11 -3.55 17.61 0.57
N TYR A 12 -3.55 16.61 -0.33
CA TYR A 12 -3.99 16.82 -1.72
C TYR A 12 -5.44 17.28 -1.80
N ALA A 13 -6.35 16.65 -1.06
CA ALA A 13 -7.77 17.01 -1.06
C ALA A 13 -8.01 18.43 -0.53
N ALA A 14 -7.33 18.81 0.56
CA ALA A 14 -7.42 20.15 1.13
C ALA A 14 -6.93 21.22 0.13
N GLN A 15 -5.78 20.99 -0.50
CA GLN A 15 -5.25 21.90 -1.52
C GLN A 15 -6.17 21.96 -2.76
N ARG A 16 -6.70 20.82 -3.22
CA ARG A 16 -7.65 20.81 -4.34
C ARG A 16 -8.91 21.62 -4.06
N SER A 17 -9.43 21.53 -2.83
CA SER A 17 -10.55 22.35 -2.37
C SER A 17 -10.22 23.85 -2.40
N GLN A 18 -9.01 24.23 -2.00
CA GLN A 18 -8.57 25.62 -2.03
C GLN A 18 -8.54 26.19 -3.46
N GLY A 19 -8.09 25.41 -4.43
CA GLY A 19 -8.13 25.79 -5.85
C GLY A 19 -9.55 26.05 -6.35
N TYR A 20 -10.52 25.22 -5.95
CA TYR A 20 -11.93 25.44 -6.29
C TYR A 20 -12.49 26.71 -5.63
N GLU A 21 -12.16 26.99 -4.38
CA GLU A 21 -12.59 28.23 -3.72
C GLU A 21 -12.02 29.48 -4.38
N MET A 22 -10.78 29.43 -4.90
CA MET A 22 -10.20 30.54 -5.67
C MET A 22 -10.95 30.78 -6.98
N SER A 23 -11.29 29.74 -7.73
CA SER A 23 -12.12 29.86 -8.94
C SER A 23 -13.52 30.41 -8.62
N ARG A 24 -14.14 29.94 -7.52
CA ARG A 24 -15.42 30.47 -7.05
C ARG A 24 -15.36 31.95 -6.74
N CYS A 25 -14.28 32.41 -6.09
CA CYS A 25 -14.05 33.83 -5.84
C CYS A 25 -13.92 34.62 -7.15
N GLY A 26 -13.15 34.10 -8.11
CA GLY A 26 -13.03 34.71 -9.44
C GLY A 26 -14.37 34.86 -10.15
N THR A 27 -15.16 33.79 -10.18
CA THR A 27 -16.51 33.78 -10.75
C THR A 27 -17.43 34.79 -10.08
N PHE A 28 -17.37 34.89 -8.74
CA PHE A 28 -18.16 35.87 -7.99
C PHE A 28 -17.80 37.31 -8.37
N LEU A 29 -16.50 37.63 -8.45
CA LEU A 29 -16.03 38.97 -8.82
C LEU A 29 -16.39 39.33 -10.27
N SER A 30 -16.27 38.39 -11.19
CA SER A 30 -16.73 38.58 -12.57
C SER A 30 -18.25 38.81 -12.66
N ALA A 31 -19.04 38.12 -11.83
CA ALA A 31 -20.48 38.36 -11.75
C ALA A 31 -20.81 39.74 -11.14
N LEU A 32 -20.06 40.17 -10.12
CA LEU A 32 -20.20 41.48 -9.51
C LEU A 32 -19.90 42.60 -10.52
N ALA A 33 -18.92 42.42 -11.39
CA ALA A 33 -18.61 43.36 -12.47
C ALA A 33 -19.83 43.66 -13.36
N VAL A 34 -20.61 42.63 -13.69
CA VAL A 34 -21.83 42.77 -14.50
C VAL A 34 -22.89 43.59 -13.76
N HIS A 35 -22.97 43.46 -12.43
CA HIS A 35 -23.89 44.24 -11.61
C HIS A 35 -23.47 45.70 -11.48
N GLU A 36 -22.17 45.97 -11.39
CA GLU A 36 -21.60 47.32 -11.23
C GLU A 36 -21.43 48.08 -12.56
N ARG A 37 -22.08 47.64 -13.65
CA ARG A 37 -21.94 48.20 -15.01
C ARG A 37 -22.20 49.72 -15.14
N GLU A 38 -22.91 50.32 -14.20
CA GLU A 38 -23.16 51.77 -14.17
C GLU A 38 -21.95 52.55 -13.59
N ASP A 39 -21.18 51.92 -12.70
CA ASP A 39 -19.89 52.41 -12.21
C ASP A 39 -18.76 51.71 -13.01
N GLN A 40 -18.41 52.29 -14.15
CA GLN A 40 -17.41 51.74 -15.06
C GLN A 40 -16.06 51.46 -14.38
N PRO A 41 -15.46 52.38 -13.59
CA PRO A 41 -14.25 52.08 -12.82
C PRO A 41 -14.40 50.85 -11.91
N MET A 42 -15.51 50.74 -11.18
CA MET A 42 -15.75 49.60 -10.28
C MET A 42 -15.90 48.30 -11.07
N SER A 43 -16.76 48.29 -12.10
CA SER A 43 -16.97 47.15 -13.00
C SER A 43 -15.65 46.62 -13.57
N HIS A 44 -14.78 47.51 -14.06
CA HIS A 44 -13.47 47.11 -14.58
C HIS A 44 -12.55 46.55 -13.49
N LEU A 45 -12.51 47.17 -12.32
CA LEU A 45 -11.67 46.70 -11.21
C LEU A 45 -12.06 45.28 -10.78
N VAL A 46 -13.34 45.04 -10.51
CA VAL A 46 -13.81 43.72 -10.05
C VAL A 46 -13.79 42.67 -11.15
N GLY A 47 -14.04 43.06 -12.40
CA GLY A 47 -13.91 42.17 -13.56
C GLY A 47 -12.48 41.67 -13.74
N ASN A 48 -11.51 42.59 -13.76
CA ASN A 48 -10.10 42.26 -13.85
C ASN A 48 -9.63 41.44 -12.64
N ALA A 49 -10.11 41.74 -11.43
CA ALA A 49 -9.81 40.94 -10.25
C ALA A 49 -10.35 39.50 -10.40
N GLY A 50 -11.56 39.33 -10.93
CA GLY A 50 -12.13 38.02 -11.23
C GLY A 50 -11.27 37.21 -12.19
N GLU A 51 -10.81 37.82 -13.28
CA GLU A 51 -9.90 37.19 -14.25
C GLU A 51 -8.57 36.75 -13.61
N VAL A 52 -7.99 37.59 -12.74
CA VAL A 52 -6.76 37.25 -12.02
C VAL A 52 -6.98 36.05 -11.09
N PHE A 53 -8.07 36.04 -10.31
CA PHE A 53 -8.39 34.90 -9.44
C PHE A 53 -8.56 33.59 -10.22
N GLU A 54 -9.23 33.64 -11.37
CA GLU A 54 -9.41 32.49 -12.24
C GLU A 54 -8.08 32.01 -12.85
N ALA A 55 -7.24 32.94 -13.32
CA ALA A 55 -5.91 32.62 -13.86
C ALA A 55 -4.99 31.97 -12.81
N VAL A 56 -4.97 32.52 -11.59
CA VAL A 56 -4.18 31.93 -10.48
C VAL A 56 -4.75 30.58 -10.06
N SER A 57 -6.09 30.45 -10.00
CA SER A 57 -6.76 29.17 -9.73
C SER A 57 -6.35 28.10 -10.73
N ASN A 58 -6.36 28.40 -12.03
CA ASN A 58 -6.00 27.45 -13.08
C ASN A 58 -4.55 26.99 -12.94
N LEU A 59 -3.61 27.94 -12.78
CA LEU A 59 -2.20 27.62 -12.59
C LEU A 59 -1.98 26.76 -11.33
N TYR A 60 -2.67 27.09 -10.24
CA TYR A 60 -2.60 26.33 -9.00
C TYR A 60 -3.16 24.90 -9.15
N GLN A 61 -4.27 24.74 -9.87
CA GLN A 61 -4.86 23.42 -10.15
C GLN A 61 -3.96 22.56 -11.05
N ASP A 62 -3.32 23.15 -12.06
CA ASP A 62 -2.36 22.44 -12.94
C ASP A 62 -1.16 21.92 -12.15
N GLU A 63 -0.63 22.72 -11.21
CA GLU A 63 0.44 22.27 -10.31
C GLU A 63 -0.01 21.16 -9.37
N LEU A 64 -1.26 21.21 -8.88
CA LEU A 64 -1.83 20.12 -8.09
C LEU A 64 -1.97 18.83 -8.90
N ASP A 65 -2.32 18.90 -10.18
CA ASP A 65 -2.42 17.70 -11.02
C ASP A 65 -1.04 17.06 -11.26
N LYS A 66 0.02 17.87 -11.36
CA LYS A 66 1.41 17.37 -11.35
C LYS A 66 1.75 16.72 -10.01
N LEU A 67 1.37 17.33 -8.89
CA LEU A 67 1.59 16.76 -7.55
C LEU A 67 0.86 15.42 -7.37
N LEU A 68 -0.36 15.31 -7.88
CA LEU A 68 -1.14 14.07 -7.86
C LEU A 68 -0.42 12.96 -8.64
N ALA A 69 0.01 13.27 -9.87
CA ALA A 69 0.62 12.29 -10.76
C ALA A 69 1.99 11.80 -10.28
N LEU A 70 2.84 12.73 -9.83
CA LEU A 70 4.24 12.45 -9.49
C LEU A 70 4.45 11.96 -8.05
N TYR A 71 3.58 12.35 -7.12
CA TYR A 71 3.79 12.06 -5.69
C TYR A 71 2.68 11.20 -5.11
N VAL A 72 1.44 11.70 -5.10
CA VAL A 72 0.33 11.04 -4.42
C VAL A 72 0.06 9.67 -5.04
N SER A 73 0.01 9.58 -6.37
CA SER A 73 -0.22 8.32 -7.09
C SER A 73 0.92 7.32 -6.87
N ASN A 74 2.17 7.80 -6.85
CA ASN A 74 3.35 6.97 -6.63
C ASN A 74 3.42 6.45 -5.19
N ILE A 75 3.10 7.28 -4.19
CA ILE A 75 2.99 6.89 -2.78
C ILE A 75 1.92 5.80 -2.61
N ARG A 76 0.72 6.01 -3.17
CA ARG A 76 -0.36 5.01 -3.14
C ARG A 76 0.05 3.68 -3.76
N TYR A 77 0.67 3.72 -4.94
CA TYR A 77 1.12 2.53 -5.65
C TYR A 77 2.16 1.74 -4.84
N LEU A 78 3.20 2.41 -4.36
CA LEU A 78 4.27 1.77 -3.59
C LEU A 78 3.77 1.26 -2.24
N ALA A 79 2.88 2.00 -1.57
CA ALA A 79 2.25 1.56 -0.35
C ALA A 79 1.45 0.26 -0.57
N GLY A 80 0.69 0.18 -1.66
CA GLY A 80 -0.04 -1.04 -2.04
C GLY A 80 0.90 -2.23 -2.31
N LYS A 81 2.03 -2.00 -2.99
CA LYS A 81 3.03 -3.05 -3.25
C LYS A 81 3.69 -3.56 -1.97
N VAL A 82 4.08 -2.67 -1.07
CA VAL A 82 4.66 -3.07 0.21
C VAL A 82 3.62 -3.80 1.08
N GLY A 83 2.36 -3.38 1.06
CA GLY A 83 1.26 -4.08 1.72
C GLY A 83 1.07 -5.52 1.20
N ALA A 84 1.15 -5.70 -0.13
CA ALA A 84 1.09 -7.03 -0.75
C ALA A 84 2.26 -7.92 -0.31
N VAL A 85 3.50 -7.41 -0.36
CA VAL A 85 4.70 -8.14 0.10
C VAL A 85 4.57 -8.51 1.58
N LYS A 86 4.12 -7.58 2.43
CA LYS A 86 3.90 -7.83 3.86
C LYS A 86 2.92 -8.98 4.07
N THR A 87 1.80 -9.00 3.35
CA THR A 87 0.80 -10.06 3.42
C THR A 87 1.39 -11.42 3.04
N VAL A 88 2.17 -11.49 1.95
CA VAL A 88 2.86 -12.72 1.54
C VAL A 88 3.86 -13.19 2.59
N LEU A 89 4.61 -12.27 3.21
CA LEU A 89 5.54 -12.60 4.28
C LEU A 89 4.83 -13.14 5.54
N THR A 90 3.72 -12.52 5.95
CA THR A 90 2.92 -13.00 7.08
C THR A 90 2.35 -14.40 6.80
N ASN A 91 1.84 -14.64 5.59
CA ASN A 91 1.36 -15.97 5.18
C ASN A 91 2.50 -17.01 5.20
N ARG A 92 3.71 -16.61 4.78
CA ARG A 92 4.90 -17.48 4.83
C ARG A 92 5.25 -17.88 6.26
N GLU A 93 5.24 -16.92 7.17
CA GLU A 93 5.56 -17.15 8.58
C GLU A 93 4.56 -18.12 9.21
N GLN A 94 3.26 -17.92 8.94
CA GLN A 94 2.21 -18.83 9.38
C GLN A 94 2.40 -20.25 8.84
N ALA A 95 2.67 -20.40 7.52
CA ALA A 95 2.90 -21.70 6.92
C ALA A 95 4.15 -22.42 7.49
N ILE A 96 5.22 -21.68 7.77
CA ILE A 96 6.43 -22.23 8.41
C ILE A 96 6.10 -22.74 9.83
N LEU A 97 5.31 -21.99 10.60
CA LEU A 97 4.86 -22.44 11.94
C LEU A 97 4.06 -23.75 11.85
N GLU A 98 3.17 -23.87 10.86
CA GLU A 98 2.39 -25.08 10.62
C GLU A 98 3.27 -26.28 10.24
N VAL A 99 4.30 -26.08 9.40
CA VAL A 99 5.30 -27.11 9.09
C VAL A 99 6.01 -27.58 10.36
N HIS A 100 6.45 -26.65 11.21
CA HIS A 100 7.13 -27.01 12.46
C HIS A 100 6.22 -27.79 13.42
N GLN A 101 4.96 -27.38 13.57
CA GLN A 101 3.98 -28.07 14.40
C GLN A 101 3.65 -29.47 13.87
N ALA A 102 3.43 -29.60 12.55
CA ALA A 102 3.16 -30.88 11.90
C ALA A 102 4.36 -31.84 12.04
N SER A 103 5.58 -31.34 11.82
CA SER A 103 6.82 -32.10 11.97
C SER A 103 7.03 -32.60 13.40
N ALA A 104 6.85 -31.74 14.41
CA ALA A 104 6.96 -32.12 15.82
C ALA A 104 5.91 -33.17 16.21
N THR A 105 4.68 -33.04 15.70
CA THR A 105 3.60 -34.01 15.94
C THR A 105 3.91 -35.35 15.30
N MET A 106 4.39 -35.36 14.05
CA MET A 106 4.82 -36.56 13.35
C MET A 106 5.95 -37.27 14.10
N HIS A 107 6.95 -36.53 14.58
CA HIS A 107 8.08 -37.09 15.33
C HIS A 107 7.61 -37.78 16.61
N ARG A 108 6.80 -37.10 17.43
CA ARG A 108 6.19 -37.68 18.65
C ARG A 108 5.35 -38.92 18.35
N ASN A 109 4.60 -38.90 17.25
CA ASN A 109 3.78 -40.05 16.84
C ASN A 109 4.65 -41.25 16.42
N LYS A 110 5.76 -41.01 15.71
CA LYS A 110 6.74 -42.05 15.34
C LYS A 110 7.41 -42.66 16.56
N GLU A 111 7.84 -41.85 17.53
CA GLU A 111 8.39 -42.33 18.79
C GLU A 111 7.38 -43.17 19.59
N ARG A 112 6.14 -42.69 19.72
CA ARG A 112 5.05 -43.42 20.40
C ARG A 112 4.64 -44.70 19.69
N PHE A 113 4.82 -44.77 18.38
CA PHE A 113 4.60 -45.99 17.59
C PHE A 113 5.73 -47.00 17.84
N ALA A 114 6.99 -46.56 17.77
CA ALA A 114 8.14 -47.41 18.04
C ALA A 114 8.12 -47.98 19.47
N ALA A 115 7.80 -47.16 20.46
CA ALA A 115 7.69 -47.59 21.86
C ALA A 115 6.53 -48.58 22.10
N ALA A 116 5.38 -48.38 21.46
CA ALA A 116 4.26 -49.33 21.54
C ALA A 116 4.62 -50.67 20.90
N ARG A 117 5.21 -50.64 19.71
CA ARG A 117 5.68 -51.85 19.01
C ARG A 117 6.69 -52.65 19.84
N ALA A 118 7.55 -51.99 20.61
CA ALA A 118 8.53 -52.63 21.47
C ALA A 118 7.94 -53.23 22.77
N SER A 119 6.74 -52.79 23.20
CA SER A 119 6.16 -53.16 24.50
C SER A 119 4.99 -54.14 24.44
N SER A 120 4.31 -54.32 23.31
CA SER A 120 3.14 -55.22 23.18
C SER A 120 3.43 -56.55 22.46
N GLY A 121 2.74 -57.63 22.86
CA GLY A 121 2.78 -58.93 22.20
C GLY A 121 2.25 -58.90 20.76
N ALA A 122 2.66 -59.84 19.91
CA ALA A 122 2.52 -59.76 18.43
C ALA A 122 1.12 -59.38 17.91
N ALA A 123 0.04 -59.93 18.49
CA ALA A 123 -1.33 -59.63 18.06
C ALA A 123 -1.85 -58.25 18.53
N ALA A 124 -1.57 -57.85 19.77
CA ALA A 124 -1.91 -56.52 20.29
C ALA A 124 -1.06 -55.42 19.62
N SER A 125 0.21 -55.72 19.31
CA SER A 125 1.10 -54.85 18.56
C SER A 125 0.62 -54.59 17.13
N ALA A 126 0.03 -55.57 16.44
CA ALA A 126 -0.49 -55.38 15.09
C ALA A 126 -1.69 -54.42 15.05
N MET A 127 -2.63 -54.58 15.99
CA MET A 127 -3.84 -53.76 16.06
C MET A 127 -3.54 -52.32 16.52
N ILE A 128 -2.64 -52.14 17.49
CA ILE A 128 -2.16 -50.82 17.92
C ILE A 128 -1.32 -50.17 16.81
N ALA A 129 -0.56 -50.96 16.06
CA ALA A 129 0.21 -50.45 14.93
C ALA A 129 -0.72 -49.89 13.84
N GLU A 130 -1.78 -50.61 13.45
CA GLU A 130 -2.70 -50.18 12.41
C GLU A 130 -3.42 -48.87 12.77
N GLN A 131 -3.95 -48.77 14.00
CA GLN A 131 -4.64 -47.57 14.47
C GLN A 131 -3.71 -46.35 14.59
N LYS A 132 -2.46 -46.54 15.05
CA LYS A 132 -1.47 -45.45 15.15
C LYS A 132 -0.86 -45.09 13.79
N MET A 133 -0.78 -46.02 12.85
CA MET A 133 -0.30 -45.79 11.49
C MET A 133 -1.21 -44.83 10.72
N VAL A 134 -2.53 -44.88 10.96
CA VAL A 134 -3.49 -43.88 10.45
C VAL A 134 -3.15 -42.47 10.95
N SER A 135 -2.79 -42.32 12.23
CA SER A 135 -2.40 -41.01 12.80
C SER A 135 -1.07 -40.48 12.26
N VAL A 136 -0.11 -41.37 11.97
CA VAL A 136 1.17 -41.03 11.36
C VAL A 136 0.95 -40.58 9.92
N ARG A 137 0.15 -41.33 9.15
CA ARG A 137 -0.19 -40.99 7.75
C ARG A 137 -0.91 -39.65 7.65
N SER A 138 -1.90 -39.40 8.52
CA SER A 138 -2.57 -38.09 8.60
C SER A 138 -1.62 -36.94 9.00
N ALA A 139 -0.59 -37.20 9.82
CA ALA A 139 0.44 -36.20 10.12
C ALA A 139 1.40 -35.97 8.94
N GLU A 140 1.73 -37.03 8.18
CA GLU A 140 2.54 -36.95 6.96
C GLU A 140 1.81 -36.19 5.84
N ASP A 141 0.53 -36.45 5.62
CA ASP A 141 -0.30 -35.72 4.65
C ASP A 141 -0.38 -34.23 4.99
N ARG A 142 -0.57 -33.89 6.28
CA ARG A 142 -0.55 -32.49 6.75
C ARG A 142 0.82 -31.83 6.56
N MET A 143 1.91 -32.56 6.81
CA MET A 143 3.26 -32.05 6.59
C MET A 143 3.53 -31.80 5.10
N ASN A 144 3.08 -32.70 4.23
CA ASN A 144 3.25 -32.56 2.78
C ASN A 144 2.47 -31.37 2.24
N LEU A 145 1.21 -31.21 2.67
CA LEU A 145 0.39 -30.05 2.32
C LEU A 145 1.03 -28.73 2.78
N ALA A 146 1.54 -28.70 4.01
CA ALA A 146 2.21 -27.51 4.54
C ALA A 146 3.50 -27.17 3.77
N LYS A 147 4.26 -28.19 3.30
CA LYS A 147 5.43 -27.98 2.43
C LYS A 147 5.04 -27.41 1.08
N GLU A 148 4.01 -27.95 0.43
CA GLU A 148 3.49 -27.43 -0.84
C GLU A 148 3.03 -25.97 -0.71
N GLN A 149 2.39 -25.61 0.41
CA GLN A 149 2.03 -24.23 0.70
C GLN A 149 3.25 -23.31 0.85
N VAL A 150 4.31 -23.76 1.54
CA VAL A 150 5.56 -22.98 1.66
C VAL A 150 6.20 -22.73 0.29
N ASP A 151 6.22 -23.73 -0.59
CA ASP A 151 6.78 -23.61 -1.94
C ASP A 151 5.94 -22.65 -2.83
N PHE A 152 4.62 -22.73 -2.71
CA PHE A 152 3.70 -21.80 -3.37
C PHE A 152 3.92 -20.35 -2.90
N ILE A 153 4.08 -20.15 -1.59
CA ILE A 153 4.32 -18.83 -1.00
C ILE A 153 5.70 -18.29 -1.40
N ALA A 154 6.73 -19.13 -1.45
CA ALA A 154 8.06 -18.73 -1.92
C ALA A 154 8.04 -18.24 -3.38
N THR A 155 7.28 -18.94 -4.24
CA THR A 155 7.05 -18.55 -5.63
C THR A 155 6.32 -17.21 -5.71
N SER A 156 5.26 -17.05 -4.91
CA SER A 156 4.50 -15.79 -4.80
C SER A 156 5.36 -14.63 -4.32
N LEU A 157 6.23 -14.85 -3.32
CA LEU A 157 7.16 -13.85 -2.81
C LEU A 157 8.17 -13.41 -3.87
N LYS A 158 8.69 -14.35 -4.66
CA LYS A 158 9.60 -14.04 -5.78
C LYS A 158 8.94 -13.13 -6.82
N VAL A 159 7.66 -13.37 -7.12
CA VAL A 159 6.88 -12.54 -8.04
C VAL A 159 6.65 -11.15 -7.45
N GLU A 160 6.23 -11.04 -6.19
CA GLU A 160 5.99 -9.75 -5.56
C GLU A 160 7.27 -8.94 -5.32
N ALA A 161 8.38 -9.59 -4.97
CA ALA A 161 9.70 -8.93 -4.86
C ALA A 161 10.14 -8.36 -6.22
N LYS A 162 9.92 -9.10 -7.32
CA LYS A 162 10.19 -8.59 -8.68
C LYS A 162 9.29 -7.41 -9.03
N ARG A 163 8.01 -7.44 -8.65
CA ARG A 163 7.07 -6.31 -8.84
C ARG A 163 7.45 -5.08 -8.03
N LEU A 164 8.02 -5.26 -6.84
CA LEU A 164 8.55 -4.17 -6.02
C LEU A 164 9.82 -3.56 -6.65
N TYR A 165 10.72 -4.40 -7.14
CA TYR A 165 11.97 -3.97 -7.79
C TYR A 165 11.73 -3.24 -9.11
N LEU A 166 10.78 -3.72 -9.92
CA LEU A 166 10.33 -3.05 -11.15
C LEU A 166 9.33 -1.92 -10.89
N GLY A 167 9.06 -1.60 -9.62
CA GLY A 167 8.10 -0.57 -9.23
C GLY A 167 8.63 0.84 -9.43
N LYS A 168 7.73 1.81 -9.25
CA LYS A 168 8.00 3.26 -9.37
C LYS A 168 8.86 3.84 -8.22
N THR A 169 9.71 3.03 -7.59
CA THR A 169 10.51 3.45 -6.44
C THR A 169 11.52 4.52 -6.83
N GLU A 170 12.20 4.35 -7.96
CA GLU A 170 13.15 5.35 -8.46
C GLU A 170 12.42 6.60 -8.98
N GLU A 171 11.27 6.43 -9.63
CA GLU A 171 10.41 7.56 -10.06
C GLU A 171 9.93 8.39 -8.86
N LEU A 172 9.51 7.75 -7.76
CA LEU A 172 9.12 8.45 -6.55
C LEU A 172 10.32 9.17 -5.93
N LYS A 173 11.49 8.52 -5.86
CA LYS A 173 12.70 9.14 -5.33
C LYS A 173 13.08 10.39 -6.13
N GLN A 174 13.11 10.29 -7.46
CA GLN A 174 13.39 11.43 -8.33
C GLN A 174 12.35 12.54 -8.17
N SER A 175 11.07 12.18 -8.08
CA SER A 175 9.99 13.14 -7.81
C SER A 175 10.24 13.83 -6.46
N LEU A 176 10.43 13.10 -5.37
CA LEU A 176 10.69 13.67 -4.03
C LEU A 176 11.90 14.60 -4.01
N MET A 177 12.97 14.27 -4.73
CA MET A 177 14.12 15.16 -4.89
C MET A 177 13.74 16.44 -5.64
N ALA A 178 12.99 16.34 -6.73
CA ALA A 178 12.50 17.51 -7.47
C ALA A 178 11.63 18.41 -6.58
N LEU A 179 10.69 17.85 -5.81
CA LEU A 179 9.86 18.63 -4.87
C LEU A 179 10.69 19.35 -3.82
N ALA A 180 11.68 18.67 -3.24
CA ALA A 180 12.54 19.27 -2.23
C ALA A 180 13.32 20.46 -2.81
N THR A 181 13.83 20.33 -4.03
CA THR A 181 14.50 21.42 -4.75
C THR A 181 13.55 22.58 -5.00
N THR A 182 12.39 22.34 -5.59
CA THR A 182 11.40 23.39 -5.89
C THR A 182 10.92 24.10 -4.62
N ASN A 183 10.68 23.37 -3.53
CA ASN A 183 10.27 23.96 -2.26
C ASN A 183 11.39 24.81 -1.62
N SER A 184 12.65 24.36 -1.75
CA SER A 184 13.81 25.14 -1.32
C SER A 184 13.92 26.45 -2.11
N GLU A 185 13.79 26.38 -3.43
CA GLU A 185 13.83 27.56 -4.32
C GLU A 185 12.73 28.56 -3.97
N TYR A 186 11.48 28.09 -3.81
CA TYR A 186 10.35 28.92 -3.40
C TYR A 186 10.64 29.67 -2.08
N HIS A 187 11.12 28.97 -1.06
CA HIS A 187 11.43 29.59 0.23
C HIS A 187 12.61 30.56 0.16
N THR A 188 13.58 30.36 -0.73
CA THR A 188 14.65 31.33 -0.96
C THR A 188 14.15 32.59 -1.67
N THR A 189 13.21 32.47 -2.61
CA THR A 189 12.63 33.62 -3.31
C THR A 189 11.68 34.43 -2.42
N VAL A 190 10.86 33.77 -1.59
CA VAL A 190 9.89 34.45 -0.71
C VAL A 190 10.55 35.15 0.48
N ARG A 191 11.76 34.72 0.88
CA ARG A 191 12.54 35.34 1.97
C ARG A 191 13.56 36.38 1.47
N GLY A 192 13.72 36.53 0.16
CA GLY A 192 14.65 37.45 -0.49
C GLY A 192 14.05 38.83 -0.72
#